data_AF-A0A6A8G2M2-F1
#
_entry.id   AF-A0A6A8G2M2-F1
#
_cell.length_a   1.000
_cell.length_b   1.000
_cell.length_c   1.000
_cell.angle_alpha   90.00
_cell.angle_beta   90.00
_cell.angle_gamma   90.00
#
_symmetry.space_group_name_H-M   'P 1'
#
loop_
_entity.id
_entity.type
_entity.pdbx_description
1 polymer ?
#
loop_
_entity_poly.entity_id
_entity_poly.type
_entity_poly.pdbx_seq_one_letter_code
_entity_poly.pdbx_strand_id
1 'polypeptide(L)'
;LVFRQNWKQAIDVLHMTNNFPEFTGRVCPAPCEAACTLNINNDAVGIKSIEHAIIDKAWENGWVVLVPPKLKTGKKVAVVGSGPAGLACAQQLARAGHDVTLFEKNDRIGGLMRYGIPDFKLEKWLIDRRMAQMEQE
;
A
#
# COMPACT_ATOMS: atom_id res chain seq x y z
N LEU A 1 -2.65 -18.64 4.71
CA LEU A 1 -3.29 -17.84 5.78
C LEU A 1 -4.75 -17.58 5.46
N VAL A 2 -5.05 -16.95 4.31
CA VAL A 2 -6.42 -16.71 3.82
C VAL A 2 -7.28 -17.96 3.78
N PHE A 3 -6.80 -19.07 3.20
CA PHE A 3 -7.52 -20.35 3.18
C PHE A 3 -7.92 -20.85 4.58
N ARG A 4 -7.10 -20.58 5.60
CA ARG A 4 -7.36 -20.95 7.00
C ARG A 4 -8.15 -19.88 7.77
N GLN A 5 -8.73 -18.90 7.07
CA GLN A 5 -9.45 -17.75 7.65
C GLN A 5 -8.61 -16.88 8.61
N ASN A 6 -7.27 -16.99 8.58
CA ASN A 6 -6.40 -16.17 9.41
C ASN A 6 -6.04 -14.87 8.67
N TRP A 7 -7.00 -13.97 8.60
CA TRP A 7 -6.92 -12.72 7.85
C TRP A 7 -6.01 -11.69 8.51
N LYS A 8 -6.02 -11.60 9.85
CA LYS A 8 -5.18 -10.66 10.58
C LYS A 8 -3.69 -10.93 10.34
N GLN A 9 -3.27 -12.19 10.45
CA GLN A 9 -1.88 -12.55 10.13
C GLN A 9 -1.57 -12.36 8.63
N ALA A 10 -2.55 -12.57 7.74
CA ALA A 10 -2.35 -12.36 6.30
C ALA A 10 -2.01 -10.90 5.98
N ILE A 11 -2.71 -9.94 6.58
CA ILE A 11 -2.38 -8.53 6.38
C ILE A 11 -1.04 -8.16 7.02
N ASP A 12 -0.73 -8.69 8.20
CA ASP A 12 0.55 -8.43 8.86
C ASP A 12 1.71 -8.89 7.97
N VAL A 13 1.62 -10.08 7.35
CA VAL A 13 2.61 -10.58 6.39
C VAL A 13 2.65 -9.75 5.11
N LEU A 14 1.51 -9.34 4.57
CA LEU A 14 1.44 -8.54 3.34
C LEU A 14 2.12 -7.17 3.52
N HIS A 15 1.92 -6.53 4.67
CA HIS A 15 2.56 -5.25 5.01
C HIS A 15 4.06 -5.35 5.32
N MET A 16 4.62 -6.57 5.49
CA MET A 16 6.08 -6.72 5.63
C MET A 16 6.84 -6.32 4.37
N THR A 17 6.22 -6.46 3.19
CA THR A 17 6.89 -6.23 1.90
C THR A 17 6.20 -5.17 1.04
N ASN A 18 4.96 -4.79 1.35
CA ASN A 18 4.21 -3.81 0.58
C ASN A 18 3.55 -2.75 1.46
N ASN A 19 3.89 -1.48 1.22
CA ASN A 19 3.30 -0.34 1.88
C ASN A 19 1.82 -0.13 1.51
N PHE A 20 1.45 -0.41 0.25
CA PHE A 20 0.14 -0.03 -0.30
C PHE A 20 -0.58 -1.16 -1.06
N PRO A 21 -0.89 -2.28 -0.40
CA PRO A 21 -1.63 -3.39 -1.01
C PRO A 21 -3.00 -3.00 -1.58
N GLU A 22 -3.62 -1.91 -1.10
CA GLU A 22 -4.88 -1.41 -1.66
C GLU A 22 -4.74 -0.88 -3.09
N PHE A 23 -3.55 -0.41 -3.46
CA PHE A 23 -3.28 0.12 -4.79
C PHE A 23 -2.86 -1.03 -5.69
N THR A 24 -1.83 -1.79 -5.29
CA THR A 24 -1.30 -2.93 -6.07
C THR A 24 -2.35 -4.00 -6.30
N GLY A 25 -3.16 -4.35 -5.29
CA GLY A 25 -4.26 -5.30 -5.42
C GLY A 25 -5.32 -4.90 -6.45
N ARG A 26 -5.41 -3.62 -6.82
CA ARG A 26 -6.35 -3.12 -7.83
C ARG A 26 -5.71 -2.92 -9.20
N VAL A 27 -4.52 -2.31 -9.24
CA VAL A 27 -3.92 -1.81 -10.49
C VAL A 27 -2.79 -2.67 -11.05
N CYS A 28 -2.25 -3.60 -10.27
CA CYS A 28 -1.13 -4.44 -10.72
C CYS A 28 -1.54 -5.27 -11.96
N PRO A 29 -0.67 -5.40 -12.98
CA PRO A 29 -0.89 -6.30 -14.11
C PRO A 29 -0.70 -7.79 -13.75
N ALA A 30 -0.46 -8.10 -12.47
CA ALA A 30 -0.34 -9.45 -11.91
C ALA A 30 0.71 -10.35 -12.60
N PRO A 31 1.99 -9.90 -12.74
CA PRO A 31 3.03 -10.75 -13.33
C PRO A 31 3.30 -12.02 -12.50
N CYS A 32 2.99 -11.99 -11.21
CA CYS A 32 3.04 -13.14 -10.32
C CYS A 32 2.06 -14.26 -10.72
N GLU A 33 0.90 -13.92 -11.27
CA GLU A 33 -0.08 -14.90 -11.74
C GLU A 33 0.37 -15.54 -13.06
N ALA A 34 0.93 -14.75 -13.97
CA ALA A 34 1.51 -15.26 -15.22
C ALA A 34 2.64 -16.29 -14.96
N ALA A 35 3.44 -16.08 -13.91
CA ALA A 35 4.52 -16.96 -13.50
C ALA A 35 4.08 -18.10 -12.54
N CYS A 36 2.79 -18.23 -12.23
CA CYS A 36 2.29 -19.25 -11.31
C CYS A 36 2.51 -20.66 -11.91
N THR A 37 3.06 -21.59 -11.14
CA THR A 37 3.26 -22.99 -11.62
C THR A 37 1.95 -23.68 -11.98
N LEU A 38 0.83 -23.30 -11.35
CA LEU A 38 -0.50 -23.82 -11.70
C LEU A 38 -0.93 -23.37 -13.10
N ASN A 39 -0.45 -22.21 -13.57
CA ASN A 39 -0.73 -21.65 -14.89
C ASN A 39 -0.20 -22.52 -16.06
N ILE A 40 0.60 -23.56 -15.76
CA ILE A 40 1.10 -24.51 -16.77
C ILE A 40 -0.04 -25.40 -17.27
N ASN A 41 -0.98 -25.78 -16.41
CA ASN A 41 -2.00 -26.78 -16.72
C ASN A 41 -3.41 -26.44 -16.21
N ASN A 42 -3.60 -25.32 -15.53
CA ASN A 42 -4.89 -24.82 -15.07
C ASN A 42 -4.86 -23.29 -14.92
N ASP A 43 -5.97 -22.68 -14.52
CA ASP A 43 -6.01 -21.25 -14.22
C ASP A 43 -5.06 -20.90 -13.07
N ALA A 44 -4.31 -19.81 -13.23
CA ALA A 44 -3.43 -19.30 -12.20
C ALA A 44 -4.19 -18.97 -10.91
N VAL A 45 -3.50 -19.07 -9.77
CA VAL A 45 -4.03 -18.55 -8.51
C VAL A 45 -4.25 -17.05 -8.67
N GLY A 46 -5.45 -16.56 -8.34
CA GLY A 46 -5.80 -15.13 -8.35
C GLY A 46 -5.12 -14.35 -7.22
N ILE A 47 -3.79 -14.29 -7.25
CA ILE A 47 -2.92 -13.65 -6.24
C ILE A 47 -3.31 -12.19 -6.02
N LYS A 48 -3.53 -11.43 -7.11
CA LYS A 48 -3.93 -10.02 -7.04
C LYS A 48 -5.28 -9.86 -6.33
N SER A 49 -6.25 -10.72 -6.67
CA SER A 49 -7.58 -10.72 -6.04
C SER A 49 -7.51 -11.09 -4.56
N ILE A 50 -6.61 -12.01 -4.19
CA ILE A 50 -6.35 -12.36 -2.79
C ILE A 50 -5.70 -11.19 -2.04
N GLU A 51 -4.72 -10.51 -2.64
CA GLU A 51 -4.09 -9.31 -2.07
C GLU A 51 -5.14 -8.22 -1.80
N HIS A 52 -5.99 -7.95 -2.79
CA HIS A 52 -7.10 -7.01 -2.68
C HIS A 52 -8.08 -7.40 -1.56
N ALA A 53 -8.50 -8.66 -1.50
CA ALA A 53 -9.41 -9.13 -0.45
C ALA A 53 -8.80 -9.00 0.97
N ILE A 54 -7.49 -9.25 1.12
CA ILE A 54 -6.80 -9.11 2.41
C ILE A 54 -6.85 -7.66 2.91
N ILE A 55 -6.48 -6.70 2.05
CA ILE A 55 -6.41 -5.29 2.46
C ILE A 55 -7.80 -4.68 2.69
N ASP A 56 -8.81 -5.03 1.90
CA ASP A 56 -10.17 -4.53 2.11
C ASP A 56 -10.71 -5.03 3.46
N LYS A 57 -10.54 -6.31 3.76
CA LYS A 57 -10.92 -6.88 5.05
C LYS A 57 -10.14 -6.25 6.21
N ALA A 58 -8.86 -5.93 6.01
CA ALA A 58 -8.06 -5.27 7.03
C ALA A 58 -8.57 -3.84 7.33
N TRP A 59 -8.99 -3.09 6.32
CA TRP A 59 -9.63 -1.79 6.52
C TRP A 59 -10.99 -1.91 7.21
N GLU A 60 -11.84 -2.84 6.79
CA GLU A 60 -13.15 -3.09 7.42
C GLU A 60 -13.04 -3.44 8.91
N ASN A 61 -12.00 -4.17 9.28
CA ASN A 61 -11.75 -4.60 10.66
C ASN A 61 -10.88 -3.60 11.45
N GLY A 62 -10.50 -2.46 10.87
CA GLY A 62 -9.68 -1.44 11.53
C GLY A 62 -8.25 -1.91 11.86
N TRP A 63 -7.70 -2.86 11.11
CA TRP A 63 -6.36 -3.41 11.34
C TRP A 63 -5.23 -2.63 10.69
N VAL A 64 -5.57 -1.72 9.77
CA VAL A 64 -4.61 -0.80 9.15
C VAL A 64 -4.47 0.40 10.06
N VAL A 65 -3.56 0.27 11.03
CA VAL A 65 -3.33 1.27 12.08
C VAL A 65 -2.00 1.98 11.88
N LEU A 66 -1.84 3.09 12.60
CA LEU A 66 -0.58 3.84 12.69
C LEU A 66 0.53 2.97 13.27
N VAL A 67 1.73 3.11 12.73
CA VAL A 67 2.93 2.41 13.21
C VAL A 67 3.97 3.47 13.63
N PRO A 68 3.82 4.07 14.83
CA PRO A 68 4.74 5.11 15.27
C PRO A 68 6.15 4.53 15.49
N PRO A 69 7.20 5.31 15.24
CA PRO A 69 8.57 4.86 15.50
C PRO A 69 8.81 4.70 17.00
N LYS A 70 9.55 3.65 17.38
CA LYS A 70 9.94 3.42 18.79
C LYS A 70 10.87 4.52 19.32
N LEU A 71 11.71 5.08 18.46
CA LEU A 71 12.69 6.12 18.78
C LEU A 71 12.72 7.13 17.65
N LYS A 72 12.81 8.42 17.98
CA LYS A 72 13.06 9.49 16.99
C LYS A 72 14.58 9.66 16.81
N THR A 73 15.01 9.72 15.56
CA THR A 73 16.42 9.82 15.17
C THR A 73 16.96 11.25 15.20
N GLY A 74 16.06 12.25 15.25
CA GLY A 74 16.40 13.68 15.14
C GLY A 74 16.83 14.13 13.73
N LYS A 75 16.88 13.22 12.74
CA LYS A 75 17.22 13.56 11.35
C LYS A 75 15.98 14.03 10.60
N LYS A 76 16.16 15.06 9.78
CA LYS A 76 15.13 15.60 8.87
C LYS A 76 15.40 15.14 7.44
N VAL A 77 14.36 14.67 6.75
CA VAL A 77 14.45 14.16 5.38
C VAL A 77 13.39 14.83 4.50
N ALA A 78 13.81 15.35 3.36
CA ALA A 78 12.92 15.85 2.33
C ALA A 78 12.71 14.78 1.25
N VAL A 79 11.46 14.47 0.93
CA VAL A 79 11.08 13.59 -0.19
C VAL A 79 10.38 14.42 -1.24
N VAL A 80 10.87 14.39 -2.49
CA VAL A 80 10.28 15.15 -3.60
C VAL A 80 9.45 14.23 -4.48
N GLY A 81 8.15 14.51 -4.56
CA GLY A 81 7.14 13.78 -5.32
C GLY A 81 6.26 12.88 -4.44
N SER A 82 4.94 12.98 -4.59
CA SER A 82 3.93 12.19 -3.88
C SER A 82 3.45 10.95 -4.64
N GLY A 83 4.23 10.48 -5.61
CA GLY A 83 3.95 9.22 -6.29
C GLY A 83 4.09 8.02 -5.35
N PRO A 84 3.78 6.79 -5.80
CA PRO A 84 3.88 5.59 -4.98
C PRO A 84 5.27 5.41 -4.37
N ALA A 85 6.33 5.71 -5.13
CA ALA A 85 7.71 5.64 -4.64
C ALA A 85 8.00 6.62 -3.49
N GLY A 86 7.59 7.89 -3.65
CA GLY A 86 7.80 8.91 -2.64
C GLY A 86 7.00 8.64 -1.36
N LEU A 87 5.75 8.21 -1.50
CA LEU A 87 4.89 7.83 -0.37
C LEU A 87 5.47 6.61 0.38
N ALA A 88 5.91 5.58 -0.32
CA ALA A 88 6.49 4.40 0.32
C ALA A 88 7.79 4.76 1.04
N CYS A 89 8.65 5.55 0.40
CA CYS A 89 9.88 6.07 1.00
C CYS A 89 9.58 6.86 2.28
N ALA A 90 8.64 7.81 2.21
CA ALA A 90 8.26 8.64 3.34
C ALA A 90 7.74 7.82 4.52
N GLN A 91 6.87 6.84 4.25
CA GLN A 91 6.34 5.96 5.30
C GLN A 91 7.43 5.14 5.98
N GLN A 92 8.33 4.52 5.20
CA GLN A 92 9.42 3.72 5.77
C GLN A 92 10.37 4.58 6.62
N LEU A 93 10.69 5.80 6.16
CA LEU A 93 11.54 6.73 6.90
C LEU A 93 10.86 7.25 8.18
N ALA A 94 9.56 7.56 8.13
CA ALA A 94 8.79 7.97 9.30
C ALA A 94 8.77 6.87 10.38
N ARG A 95 8.51 5.61 9.97
CA ARG A 95 8.57 4.43 10.85
C ARG A 95 9.96 4.12 11.39
N ALA A 96 11.01 4.47 10.65
CA ALA A 96 12.39 4.41 11.12
C ALA A 96 12.75 5.54 12.11
N GLY A 97 11.85 6.52 12.32
CA GLY A 97 12.02 7.58 13.30
C GLY A 97 12.60 8.88 12.73
N HIS A 98 12.60 9.07 11.42
CA HIS A 98 12.98 10.33 10.80
C HIS A 98 11.81 11.33 10.79
N ASP A 99 12.13 12.62 10.80
CA ASP A 99 11.16 13.69 10.54
C ASP A 99 11.12 13.94 9.03
N VAL A 100 10.04 13.51 8.38
CA VAL A 100 9.95 13.46 6.92
C VAL A 100 8.99 14.52 6.43
N THR A 101 9.45 15.34 5.48
CA THR A 101 8.61 16.29 4.75
C THR A 101 8.51 15.87 3.29
N LEU A 102 7.30 15.63 2.82
CA LEU A 102 7.03 15.28 1.42
C LEU A 102 6.57 16.52 0.66
N PHE A 103 7.23 16.80 -0.47
CA PHE A 103 6.94 17.93 -1.35
C PHE A 103 6.27 17.43 -2.63
N GLU A 104 5.13 18.01 -3.00
CA GLU A 104 4.43 17.69 -4.25
C GLU A 104 4.26 18.96 -5.08
N LYS A 105 4.42 18.84 -6.40
CA LYS A 105 4.24 19.95 -7.34
C LYS A 105 2.76 20.23 -7.61
N ASN A 106 1.95 19.19 -7.70
CA ASN A 106 0.53 19.28 -8.03
C ASN A 106 -0.34 19.57 -6.80
N ASP A 107 -1.59 19.97 -7.01
CA ASP A 107 -2.51 20.34 -5.94
C ASP A 107 -2.89 19.18 -5.00
N ARG A 108 -2.75 17.93 -5.46
CA ARG A 108 -3.11 16.73 -4.68
C ARG A 108 -2.03 15.67 -4.76
N ILE A 109 -1.90 14.94 -3.66
CA ILE A 109 -0.96 13.84 -3.50
C ILE A 109 -1.42 12.54 -4.18
N GLY A 110 -0.47 11.70 -4.58
CA GLY A 110 -0.71 10.39 -5.19
C GLY A 110 -0.14 10.22 -6.60
N GLY A 111 0.43 11.28 -7.19
CA GLY A 111 1.06 11.25 -8.53
C GLY A 111 0.17 10.60 -9.60
N LEU A 112 0.73 9.69 -10.40
CA LEU A 112 -0.02 8.98 -11.44
C LEU A 112 -1.18 8.12 -10.90
N MET A 113 -1.11 7.63 -9.66
CA MET A 113 -2.24 6.89 -9.08
C MET A 113 -3.48 7.78 -8.97
N ARG A 114 -3.29 9.08 -8.74
CA ARG A 114 -4.36 10.07 -8.69
C ARG A 114 -4.71 10.63 -10.05
N TYR A 115 -3.73 11.07 -10.83
CA TYR A 115 -3.98 11.84 -12.05
C TYR A 115 -4.02 11.00 -13.33
N GLY A 116 -3.43 9.80 -13.33
CA GLY A 116 -3.29 8.96 -14.53
C GLY A 116 -4.22 7.74 -14.57
N ILE A 117 -4.46 7.10 -13.43
CA ILE A 117 -5.31 5.90 -13.37
C ILE A 117 -6.78 6.31 -13.28
N PRO A 118 -7.70 5.77 -14.10
CA PRO A 118 -9.11 6.13 -14.02
C PRO A 118 -9.81 5.53 -12.78
N ASP A 119 -10.89 6.18 -12.33
CA ASP A 119 -11.61 5.83 -11.09
C ASP A 119 -12.15 4.40 -11.07
N PHE A 120 -12.66 3.90 -12.21
CA PHE A 120 -13.18 2.53 -12.31
C PHE A 120 -12.11 1.45 -12.11
N LYS A 121 -10.81 1.81 -12.17
CA LYS A 121 -9.70 0.91 -11.81
C LYS A 121 -9.19 1.18 -10.41
N LEU A 122 -9.11 2.44 -10.00
CA LEU A 122 -8.63 2.85 -8.69
C LEU A 122 -9.38 4.10 -8.23
N GLU A 123 -10.35 3.87 -7.36
CA GLU A 123 -11.15 4.93 -6.77
C GLU A 123 -10.30 5.84 -5.88
N LYS A 124 -10.41 7.16 -6.05
CA LYS A 124 -9.50 8.12 -5.39
C LYS A 124 -9.66 8.22 -3.90
N TRP A 125 -10.84 7.87 -3.37
CA TRP A 125 -11.08 7.83 -1.94
C TRP A 125 -10.15 6.85 -1.21
N LEU A 126 -9.65 5.81 -1.89
CA LEU A 126 -8.66 4.88 -1.34
C LEU A 126 -7.31 5.56 -1.09
N ILE A 127 -6.91 6.45 -2.01
CA ILE A 127 -5.72 7.27 -1.86
C ILE A 127 -5.95 8.21 -0.68
N ASP A 128 -7.07 8.94 -0.65
CA ASP A 128 -7.39 9.87 0.44
C ASP A 128 -7.36 9.17 1.81
N ARG A 129 -7.96 7.99 1.93
CA ARG A 129 -7.96 7.17 3.16
C ARG A 129 -6.54 6.80 3.61
N ARG A 130 -5.68 6.35 2.70
CA ARG A 130 -4.29 6.01 3.03
C ARG A 130 -3.50 7.26 3.45
N MET A 131 -3.72 8.40 2.80
CA MET A 131 -3.01 9.63 3.13
C MET A 131 -3.41 10.15 4.50
N ALA A 132 -4.70 10.13 4.84
CA ALA A 132 -5.18 10.48 6.17
C ALA A 132 -4.55 9.60 7.27
N GLN A 133 -4.28 8.33 6.97
CA GLN A 133 -3.54 7.43 7.87
C GLN A 133 -2.06 7.81 7.96
N MET A 134 -1.41 8.16 6.86
CA MET A 134 0.02 8.50 6.84
C MET A 134 0.33 9.87 7.46
N GLU A 135 -0.57 10.85 7.36
CA GLU A 135 -0.42 12.17 8.00
C GLU A 135 -0.35 12.09 9.53
N GLN A 136 -0.79 10.97 10.10
CA GLN A 136 -0.78 10.70 11.54
C GLN A 136 0.41 9.82 11.99
N GLU A 137 1.30 9.38 11.09
CA GLU A 137 2.55 8.63 11.43
C GLU A 137 3.70 9.55 11.90
#